data_AF-A0A7V6XPC9-F1
#
_entry.id   AF-A0A7V6XPC9-F1
#
_cell.length_a   1.000
_cell.length_b   1.000
_cell.length_c   1.000
_cell.angle_alpha   90.00
_cell.angle_beta   90.00
_cell.angle_gamma   90.00
#
_symmetry.space_group_name_H-M   'P 1'
#
loop_
_entity.id
_entity.type
_entity.pdbx_description
1 polymer ?
#
loop_
_entity_poly.entity_id
_entity_poly.type
_entity_poly.pdbx_seq_one_letter_code
_entity_poly.pdbx_strand_id
1 'polypeptide(L)'
;MPYNKINVVFYHEGTTEVEAYGKLQEFISDSYKPEKLLRDNGHQLPDWVLESYLFHAEPYGSVTLGIKNDQYFIIQSQFSVESGDGWGWVEKVFIDEWEWRDTGLPLNK
;
A
#
# COMPACT_ATOMS: atom_id res chain seq x y z
N MET A 1 -1.79 7.82 18.10
CA MET A 1 -2.77 7.55 17.02
C MET A 1 -3.30 6.14 17.23
N PRO A 2 -4.56 5.79 16.87
CA PRO A 2 -5.02 4.41 17.01
C PRO A 2 -4.23 3.54 16.03
N TYR A 3 -3.60 2.49 16.54
CA TYR A 3 -2.91 1.47 15.75
C TYR A 3 -3.94 0.61 15.01
N ASN A 4 -3.51 -0.05 13.92
CA ASN A 4 -4.35 -0.87 13.04
C ASN A 4 -5.29 -0.04 12.17
N LYS A 5 -4.73 0.94 11.45
CA LYS A 5 -5.46 1.76 10.48
C LYS A 5 -4.93 1.54 9.08
N ILE A 6 -5.87 1.49 8.14
CA ILE A 6 -5.59 1.56 6.72
C ILE A 6 -6.26 2.82 6.18
N ASN A 7 -5.49 3.68 5.53
CA ASN A 7 -5.98 4.87 4.84
C ASN A 7 -5.79 4.66 3.34
N VAL A 8 -6.84 4.89 2.57
CA VAL A 8 -6.76 4.92 1.10
C VAL A 8 -7.07 6.32 0.62
N VAL A 9 -6.18 6.90 -0.16
CA VAL A 9 -6.30 8.25 -0.71
C VAL A 9 -6.29 8.17 -2.22
N PHE A 10 -7.42 8.49 -2.82
CA PHE A 10 -7.54 8.63 -4.27
C PHE A 10 -7.09 10.03 -4.68
N TYR A 11 -6.23 10.09 -5.70
CA TYR A 11 -5.84 11.37 -6.27
C TYR A 11 -6.88 11.87 -7.26
N HIS A 12 -6.84 13.19 -7.50
CA HIS A 12 -7.74 13.82 -8.45
C HIS A 12 -7.49 13.32 -9.87
N GLU A 13 -8.55 13.26 -10.67
CA GLU A 13 -8.44 12.98 -12.11
C GLU A 13 -7.47 13.97 -12.75
N GLY A 14 -6.57 13.46 -13.60
CA GLY A 14 -5.51 14.26 -14.24
C GLY A 14 -4.22 14.39 -13.43
N THR A 15 -4.14 13.78 -12.23
CA THR A 15 -2.87 13.62 -11.51
C THR A 15 -1.89 12.83 -12.37
N THR A 16 -0.70 13.37 -12.58
CA THR A 16 0.34 12.73 -13.38
C THR A 16 1.09 11.66 -12.59
N GLU A 17 1.75 10.75 -13.30
CA GLU A 17 2.63 9.76 -12.69
C GLU A 17 3.68 10.43 -11.78
N VAL A 18 4.32 11.50 -12.27
CA VAL A 18 5.34 12.26 -11.52
C VAL A 18 4.81 12.82 -10.20
N GLU A 19 3.59 13.36 -10.19
CA GLU A 19 2.96 13.88 -8.98
C GLU A 19 2.63 12.76 -7.99
N ALA A 20 2.10 11.64 -8.48
CA ALA A 20 1.75 10.49 -7.66
C ALA A 20 2.99 9.88 -6.99
N TYR A 21 4.10 9.71 -7.73
CA TYR A 21 5.38 9.30 -7.16
C TYR A 21 5.95 10.35 -6.22
N GLY A 22 5.82 11.64 -6.51
CA GLY A 22 6.23 12.71 -5.60
C GLY A 22 5.56 12.58 -4.23
N LYS A 23 4.25 12.31 -4.20
CA LYS A 23 3.51 12.05 -2.97
C LYS A 23 3.94 10.78 -2.25
N LEU A 24 4.20 9.71 -2.99
CA LEU A 24 4.77 8.50 -2.41
C LEU A 24 6.12 8.79 -1.72
N GLN A 25 7.00 9.57 -2.36
CA GLN A 25 8.31 9.95 -1.81
C GLN A 25 8.20 10.83 -0.56
N GLU A 26 7.21 11.72 -0.46
CA GLU A 26 6.91 12.47 0.77
C GLU A 26 6.69 11.51 1.95
N PHE A 27 5.91 10.44 1.77
CA PHE A 27 5.66 9.45 2.83
C PHE A 27 6.87 8.57 3.19
N ILE A 28 7.67 8.20 2.19
CA ILE A 28 8.86 7.38 2.38
C ILE A 28 9.95 8.16 3.11
N SER A 29 10.10 9.45 2.79
CA SER A 29 11.14 10.32 3.36
C SER A 29 10.96 10.53 4.87
N ASP A 30 9.70 10.53 5.33
CA ASP A 30 9.35 10.66 6.75
C ASP A 30 9.50 9.33 7.53
N SER A 31 9.83 8.23 6.84
CA SER A 31 9.85 6.89 7.39
C SER A 31 11.28 6.32 7.54
N TYR A 32 11.55 5.63 8.64
CA TYR A 32 12.88 5.05 8.90
C TYR A 32 13.10 3.76 8.10
N LYS A 33 14.04 3.80 7.15
CA LYS A 33 14.56 2.63 6.40
C LYS A 33 13.47 1.76 5.74
N PRO A 34 12.68 2.32 4.81
CA PRO A 34 11.69 1.53 4.08
C PRO A 34 12.36 0.48 3.19
N GLU A 35 11.79 -0.72 3.17
CA GLU A 35 12.18 -1.79 2.26
C GLU A 35 11.25 -1.81 1.06
N LYS A 36 11.79 -1.68 -0.15
CA LYS A 36 10.99 -1.75 -1.37
C LYS A 36 10.59 -3.20 -1.66
N LEU A 37 9.29 -3.45 -1.82
CA LEU A 37 8.77 -4.73 -2.28
C LEU A 37 8.98 -4.86 -3.78
N LEU A 38 9.77 -5.85 -4.19
CA LEU A 38 10.02 -6.16 -5.59
C LEU A 38 9.04 -7.22 -6.09
N ARG A 39 8.51 -7.04 -7.30
CA ARG A 39 7.59 -7.99 -7.97
C ARG A 39 8.14 -9.42 -8.09
N ASP A 40 9.47 -9.59 -8.06
CA ASP A 40 10.14 -10.88 -8.29
C ASP A 40 10.53 -11.66 -7.01
N ASN A 41 10.30 -11.11 -5.81
CA ASN A 41 10.74 -11.73 -4.55
C ASN A 41 9.78 -12.81 -4.00
N GLY A 42 9.09 -13.57 -4.86
CA GLY A 42 8.12 -14.60 -4.47
C GLY A 42 6.77 -14.06 -3.96
N HIS A 43 6.63 -12.75 -3.86
CA HIS A 43 5.36 -12.05 -3.64
C HIS A 43 4.90 -11.46 -4.99
N GLN A 44 3.89 -12.07 -5.62
CA GLN A 44 3.22 -11.45 -6.76
C GLN A 44 2.41 -10.25 -6.27
N LEU A 45 2.96 -9.04 -6.51
CA LEU A 45 2.19 -7.82 -6.34
C LEU A 45 1.13 -7.75 -7.46
N PRO A 46 -0.10 -7.35 -7.15
CA PRO A 46 -1.13 -7.15 -8.16
C PRO A 46 -0.72 -6.16 -9.27
N ASP A 47 -1.33 -6.28 -10.45
CA ASP A 47 -0.94 -5.47 -11.62
C ASP A 47 -1.14 -3.96 -11.44
N TRP A 48 -2.14 -3.57 -10.63
CA TRP A 48 -2.39 -2.17 -10.28
C TRP A 48 -1.30 -1.57 -9.38
N VAL A 49 -0.45 -2.39 -8.74
CA VAL A 49 0.63 -1.88 -7.88
C VAL A 49 1.77 -1.36 -8.73
N LEU A 50 2.02 -0.05 -8.66
CA LEU A 50 3.18 0.57 -9.29
C LEU A 50 4.41 0.39 -8.40
N GLU A 51 4.28 0.72 -7.12
CA GLU A 51 5.37 0.63 -6.16
C GLU A 51 4.84 0.40 -4.75
N SER A 52 5.56 -0.39 -3.95
CA SER A 52 5.19 -0.70 -2.58
C SER A 52 6.42 -0.76 -1.68
N TYR A 53 6.27 -0.26 -0.46
CA TYR A 53 7.32 -0.22 0.55
C TYR A 53 6.81 -0.71 1.90
N LEU A 54 7.64 -1.46 2.60
CA LEU A 54 7.44 -1.90 3.97
C LEU A 54 8.23 -1.04 4.95
N PHE A 55 7.60 -0.68 6.05
CA PHE A 55 8.20 0.03 7.16
C PHE A 55 8.39 -0.92 8.33
N HIS A 56 9.66 -1.12 8.73
CA HIS A 56 10.05 -2.01 9.83
C HIS A 56 10.30 -1.29 11.16
N ALA A 57 9.98 0.00 11.24
CA ALA A 57 10.15 0.80 12.46
C ALA A 57 8.78 1.17 13.04
N GLU A 58 8.62 1.15 14.37
CA GLU A 58 7.32 1.43 14.99
C GLU A 58 6.80 2.85 14.71
N PRO A 59 5.53 3.00 14.28
CA PRO A 59 4.59 1.95 13.91
C PRO A 59 4.93 1.27 12.57
N TYR A 60 4.92 -0.06 12.56
CA TYR A 60 5.17 -0.87 11.35
C TYR A 60 4.03 -0.68 10.35
N GLY A 61 4.30 -0.90 9.07
CA GLY A 61 3.26 -0.75 8.06
C GLY A 61 3.76 -0.85 6.63
N SER A 62 2.92 -0.41 5.71
CA SER A 62 3.25 -0.32 4.30
C SER A 62 2.68 0.95 3.66
N VAL A 63 3.33 1.39 2.59
CA VAL A 63 2.77 2.35 1.65
C VAL A 63 2.83 1.76 0.25
N THR A 64 1.70 1.80 -0.45
CA THR A 64 1.58 1.26 -1.80
C THR A 64 0.96 2.32 -2.70
N LEU A 65 1.66 2.66 -3.77
CA LEU A 65 1.14 3.44 -4.87
C LEU A 65 0.52 2.50 -5.90
N GLY A 66 -0.73 2.77 -6.25
CA GLY A 66 -1.46 2.02 -7.26
C GLY A 66 -2.09 2.91 -8.32
N ILE A 67 -2.47 2.28 -9.43
CA ILE A 67 -3.27 2.89 -10.49
C ILE A 67 -4.39 1.94 -10.93
N LYS A 68 -5.61 2.47 -11.08
CA LYS A 68 -6.72 1.76 -11.71
C LYS A 68 -7.59 2.75 -12.47
N ASN A 69 -8.04 2.36 -13.67
CA ASN A 69 -8.89 3.21 -14.52
C ASN A 69 -8.33 4.64 -14.68
N ASP A 70 -7.03 4.75 -14.92
CA ASP A 70 -6.28 6.02 -15.03
C ASP A 70 -6.33 6.93 -13.78
N GLN A 71 -6.78 6.41 -12.65
CA GLN A 71 -6.77 7.10 -11.37
C GLN A 71 -5.72 6.51 -10.43
N TYR A 72 -4.80 7.36 -9.99
CA TYR A 72 -3.79 7.01 -9.01
C TYR A 72 -4.38 7.01 -7.59
N PHE A 73 -3.85 6.16 -6.73
CA PHE A 73 -4.21 6.13 -5.32
C PHE A 73 -3.04 5.64 -4.45
N ILE A 74 -3.03 6.04 -3.18
CA ILE A 74 -2.12 5.49 -2.17
C ILE A 74 -2.90 4.72 -1.13
N ILE A 75 -2.39 3.54 -0.78
CA ILE A 75 -2.79 2.78 0.40
C ILE A 75 -1.70 2.92 1.45
N GLN A 76 -2.08 3.32 2.66
CA GLN A 76 -1.20 3.37 3.81
C GLN A 76 -1.75 2.50 4.91
N SER A 77 -0.90 1.62 5.43
CA SER A 77 -1.23 0.80 6.58
C SER A 77 -0.28 1.13 7.73
N GLN A 78 -0.82 1.19 8.95
CA GLN A 78 -0.04 1.33 10.17
C GLN A 78 -0.58 0.36 11.23
N PHE A 79 0.29 -0.49 11.72
CA PHE A 79 -0.01 -1.54 12.69
C PHE A 79 0.87 -1.39 13.93
N SER A 80 0.32 -1.75 15.09
CA SER A 80 1.12 -1.98 16.30
C SER A 80 1.81 -3.33 16.19
N VAL A 81 3.02 -3.46 16.74
CA VAL A 81 3.66 -4.77 16.88
C VAL A 81 2.83 -5.61 17.84
N GLU A 82 2.14 -6.64 17.35
CA GLU A 82 1.65 -7.70 18.23
C GLU A 82 2.72 -8.81 18.33
N SER A 83 2.81 -9.43 19.49
CA SER A 83 3.71 -10.55 19.71
C SER A 83 3.06 -11.83 19.17
N GLY A 84 3.34 -12.24 17.93
CA GLY A 84 2.78 -13.48 17.37
C GLY A 84 2.84 -13.59 15.83
N ASP A 85 2.68 -14.83 15.34
CA ASP A 85 3.00 -15.33 13.99
C ASP A 85 2.63 -14.42 12.79
N GLY A 86 3.66 -13.97 12.06
CA GLY A 86 3.62 -13.86 10.60
C GLY A 86 2.72 -12.77 9.98
N TRP A 87 3.15 -11.52 10.08
CA TRP A 87 2.50 -10.32 9.53
C TRP A 87 2.23 -10.30 8.02
N GLY A 88 2.91 -11.13 7.23
CA GLY A 88 2.63 -11.29 5.79
C GLY A 88 1.22 -11.82 5.50
N TRP A 89 0.53 -12.41 6.48
CA TRP A 89 -0.85 -12.88 6.33
C TRP A 89 -1.87 -11.75 6.43
N VAL A 90 -1.64 -10.73 7.25
CA VAL A 90 -2.63 -9.65 7.49
C VAL A 90 -2.77 -8.74 6.27
N GLU A 91 -1.66 -8.27 5.70
CA GLU A 91 -1.67 -7.47 4.47
C GLU A 91 -2.23 -8.25 3.27
N LYS A 92 -1.87 -9.54 3.16
CA LYS A 92 -2.40 -10.42 2.13
C LYS A 92 -3.90 -10.62 2.26
N VAL A 93 -4.41 -10.88 3.47
CA VAL A 93 -5.85 -10.99 3.75
C VAL A 93 -6.57 -9.70 3.36
N PHE A 94 -6.01 -8.53 3.69
CA PHE A 94 -6.64 -7.26 3.31
C PHE A 94 -6.68 -7.03 1.80
N ILE A 95 -5.57 -7.26 1.09
CA ILE A 95 -5.55 -7.09 -0.38
C ILE A 95 -6.45 -8.12 -1.08
N ASP A 96 -6.55 -9.34 -0.53
CA ASP A 96 -7.37 -10.41 -1.08
C ASP A 96 -8.88 -10.22 -0.81
N GLU A 97 -9.26 -9.57 0.29
CA GLU A 97 -10.66 -9.37 0.70
C GLU A 97 -11.26 -8.03 0.28
N TRP A 98 -10.46 -7.04 -0.10
CA TRP A 98 -10.97 -5.71 -0.48
C TRP A 98 -11.52 -5.73 -1.90
N GLU A 99 -12.67 -5.11 -2.10
CA GLU A 99 -13.29 -4.98 -3.41
C GLU A 99 -13.37 -3.51 -3.85
N TRP A 100 -13.19 -3.29 -5.14
CA TRP A 100 -13.43 -2.03 -5.80
C TRP A 100 -14.91 -1.67 -5.78
N ARG A 101 -15.30 -0.56 -5.14
CA ARG A 101 -16.72 -0.20 -4.95
C ARG A 101 -17.51 0.00 -6.26
N ASP A 102 -16.83 0.41 -7.31
CA ASP A 102 -17.35 0.65 -8.65
C ASP A 102 -17.53 -0.63 -9.47
N THR A 103 -16.69 -1.65 -9.26
CA THR A 103 -16.66 -2.88 -10.06
C THR A 103 -17.05 -4.15 -9.30
N GLY A 104 -17.06 -4.10 -7.96
CA GLY A 104 -17.21 -5.26 -7.08
C GLY A 104 -16.09 -6.29 -7.23
N LEU A 105 -15.02 -5.95 -7.95
CA LEU A 105 -13.92 -6.88 -8.19
C LEU A 105 -12.92 -6.81 -7.04
N PRO A 106 -12.34 -7.96 -6.63
CA PRO A 106 -11.25 -7.98 -5.66
C PRO A 106 -10.13 -7.03 -6.09
N LEU A 107 -9.50 -6.39 -5.11
CA LEU A 107 -8.40 -5.50 -5.34
C LEU A 107 -7.28 -6.28 -6.03
N ASN A 108 -6.98 -7.51 -5.63
CA ASN A 108 -5.94 -8.36 -6.24
C ASN A 108 -6.17 -8.85 -7.69
N LYS A 109 -7.32 -8.55 -8.34
CA LYS A 109 -7.68 -9.02 -9.68
C LYS A 109 -7.92 -7.88 -10.66
#